data_AF-A0A916GLW9-F1
#
_entry.id   AF-A0A916GLW9-F1
#
_cell.length_a   1.000
_cell.length_b   1.000
_cell.length_c   1.000
_cell.angle_alpha   90.00
_cell.angle_beta   90.00
_cell.angle_gamma   90.00
#
_symmetry.space_group_name_H-M   'P 1'
#
loop_
_entity.id
_entity.type
_entity.pdbx_description
1 polymer ?
#
loop_
_entity_poly.entity_id
_entity_poly.type
_entity_poly.pdbx_seq_one_letter_code
_entity_poly.pdbx_strand_id
1 'polypeptide(L)'
;MSGLFDPVESKLAGADERDAALVAEYIRIGRTLDDLAYTAEFERLFEAIGGERAWKSRWSVLHRLQNLRKASKLPKLGRAASTPIKVTVDEEGILAELVIQAVGTLGQRDQLLYDPRFDAVVQTFNARTGRNLEPHDTWRLVAKLAK
;
A
#
# COMPACT_ATOMS: atom_id res chain seq x y z
N MET A 1 14.25 -45.94 -1.11
CA MET A 1 14.18 -45.01 0.04
C MET A 1 14.05 -43.60 -0.50
N SER A 2 12.97 -42.94 -0.09
CA SER A 2 12.79 -41.49 0.11
C SER A 2 13.09 -40.51 -1.02
N GLY A 3 12.00 -40.10 -1.69
CA GLY A 3 11.52 -38.71 -1.65
C GLY A 3 12.30 -37.67 -2.44
N LEU A 4 12.01 -37.59 -3.75
CA LEU A 4 12.47 -36.53 -4.66
C LEU A 4 11.35 -35.51 -4.96
N PHE A 5 10.56 -35.14 -3.96
CA PHE A 5 9.58 -34.05 -3.95
C PHE A 5 9.52 -33.63 -2.46
N ASP A 6 10.04 -32.48 -2.01
CA ASP A 6 9.20 -31.31 -1.72
C ASP A 6 9.98 -30.07 -1.25
N PRO A 7 10.43 -29.20 -2.18
CA PRO A 7 10.71 -27.80 -1.84
C PRO A 7 9.48 -26.91 -2.05
N VAL A 8 8.52 -27.34 -2.87
CA VAL A 8 7.40 -26.51 -3.33
C VAL A 8 6.23 -26.55 -2.35
N GLU A 9 5.83 -27.71 -1.85
CA GLU A 9 4.72 -27.82 -0.89
C GLU A 9 5.02 -27.12 0.43
N SER A 10 6.24 -27.27 0.96
CA SER A 10 6.68 -26.57 2.18
C SER A 10 6.71 -25.04 2.02
N LYS A 11 7.11 -24.54 0.84
CA LYS A 11 7.15 -23.10 0.55
C LYS A 11 5.76 -22.50 0.33
N LEU A 12 4.82 -23.29 -0.18
CA LEU A 12 3.40 -22.91 -0.33
C LEU A 12 2.68 -22.90 1.03
N ALA A 13 2.86 -23.92 1.85
CA ALA A 13 2.31 -23.96 3.21
C ALA A 13 2.79 -22.77 4.06
N GLY A 14 4.09 -22.46 4.01
CA GLY A 14 4.66 -21.29 4.70
C GLY A 14 4.24 -19.94 4.10
N ALA A 15 3.71 -19.89 2.87
CA ALA A 15 3.13 -18.67 2.32
C ALA A 15 1.71 -18.45 2.82
N ASP A 16 0.92 -19.52 2.94
CA ASP A 16 -0.45 -19.46 3.46
C ASP A 16 -0.50 -19.10 4.96
N GLU A 17 0.43 -19.61 5.78
CA GLU A 17 0.52 -19.22 7.19
C GLU A 17 0.91 -17.75 7.38
N ARG A 18 1.87 -17.25 6.58
CA ARG A 18 2.26 -15.83 6.60
C ARG A 18 1.15 -14.92 6.13
N ASP A 19 0.41 -15.33 5.11
CA ASP A 19 -0.77 -14.61 4.65
C ASP A 19 -1.87 -14.60 5.70
N ALA A 20 -2.12 -15.72 6.38
CA ALA A 20 -3.10 -15.80 7.45
C ALA A 20 -2.76 -14.83 8.60
N ALA A 21 -1.49 -14.78 9.02
CA ALA A 21 -1.02 -13.83 10.02
C ALA A 21 -1.18 -12.37 9.55
N LEU A 22 -0.80 -12.07 8.30
CA LEU A 22 -0.98 -10.75 7.70
C LEU A 22 -2.45 -10.32 7.64
N VAL A 23 -3.34 -11.22 7.22
CA VAL A 23 -4.78 -10.95 7.12
C VAL A 23 -5.38 -10.77 8.51
N ALA A 24 -5.01 -11.58 9.49
CA ALA A 24 -5.47 -11.45 10.87
C ALA A 24 -5.10 -10.07 11.45
N GLU A 25 -3.87 -9.64 11.23
CA GLU A 25 -3.39 -8.33 11.70
C GLU A 25 -4.06 -7.16 10.97
N TYR A 26 -4.25 -7.29 9.65
CA TYR A 26 -5.00 -6.31 8.86
C TYR A 26 -6.45 -6.14 9.37
N ILE A 27 -7.13 -7.25 9.68
CA ILE A 27 -8.48 -7.23 10.28
C ILE A 27 -8.45 -6.53 11.64
N ARG A 28 -7.46 -6.84 12.48
CA ARG A 28 -7.31 -6.28 13.83
C ARG A 28 -7.18 -4.75 13.80
N ILE A 29 -6.48 -4.22 12.80
CA ILE A 29 -6.32 -2.77 12.60
C ILE A 29 -7.61 -2.11 12.10
N GLY A 30 -8.45 -2.82 11.34
CA GLY A 30 -9.78 -2.35 10.97
C GLY A 30 -9.81 -1.21 9.95
N ARG A 31 -8.70 -0.94 9.27
CA ARG A 31 -8.53 0.19 8.33
C ARG A 31 -8.51 -0.29 6.88
N THR A 32 -9.05 0.50 5.95
CA THR A 32 -9.04 0.12 4.53
C THR A 32 -7.62 0.14 3.97
N LEU A 33 -7.33 -0.76 3.01
CA LEU A 33 -6.01 -0.84 2.37
C LEU A 33 -5.57 0.48 1.72
N ASP A 34 -6.48 1.21 1.07
CA ASP A 34 -6.18 2.51 0.44
C ASP A 34 -5.82 3.59 1.48
N ASP A 35 -6.26 3.43 2.73
CA ASP A 35 -6.06 4.37 3.85
C ASP A 35 -4.98 3.87 4.83
N LEU A 36 -4.27 2.79 4.50
CA LEU A 36 -3.34 2.13 5.41
C LEU A 36 -1.90 2.65 5.28
N ALA A 37 -1.44 2.95 4.07
CA ALA A 37 -0.05 3.37 3.83
C ALA A 37 0.31 4.67 4.55
N TYR A 38 1.55 4.76 5.06
CA TYR A 38 2.12 5.90 5.79
C TYR A 38 1.41 6.22 7.11
N THR A 39 0.89 5.21 7.80
CA THR A 39 0.14 5.39 9.05
C THR A 39 0.81 4.65 10.20
N ALA A 40 0.65 5.15 11.42
CA ALA A 40 1.16 4.46 12.60
C ALA A 40 0.52 3.07 12.77
N GLU A 41 -0.72 2.87 12.32
CA GLU A 41 -1.37 1.57 12.28
C GLU A 41 -0.61 0.59 11.39
N PHE A 42 -0.22 1.02 10.20
CA PHE A 42 0.54 0.18 9.28
C PHE A 42 1.93 -0.14 9.82
N GLU A 43 2.60 0.81 10.45
CA GLU A 43 3.88 0.54 11.10
C GLU A 43 3.73 -0.52 12.19
N ARG A 44 2.65 -0.45 13.00
CA ARG A 44 2.34 -1.50 13.99
C ARG A 44 2.03 -2.84 13.34
N LEU A 45 1.29 -2.86 12.22
CA LEU A 45 1.05 -4.08 11.43
C LEU A 45 2.37 -4.70 11.00
N PHE A 46 3.24 -3.89 10.40
CA PHE A 46 4.50 -4.31 9.82
C PHE A 46 5.39 -4.96 10.87
N GLU A 47 5.53 -4.33 12.03
CA GLU A 47 6.31 -4.88 13.14
C GLU A 47 5.67 -6.15 13.73
N ALA A 48 4.34 -6.18 13.91
CA ALA A 48 3.63 -7.33 14.49
C ALA A 48 3.79 -8.62 13.66
N ILE A 49 3.93 -8.51 12.34
CA ILE A 49 4.12 -9.65 11.43
C ILE A 49 5.60 -9.96 11.15
N GLY A 50 6.52 -9.39 11.93
CA GLY A 50 7.96 -9.69 11.87
C GLY A 50 8.81 -8.72 11.05
N GLY A 51 8.25 -7.58 10.64
CA GLY A 51 8.97 -6.46 10.03
C GLY A 51 9.84 -6.85 8.84
N GLU A 52 11.01 -6.21 8.73
CA GLU A 52 11.96 -6.45 7.63
C GLU A 52 12.46 -7.90 7.60
N ARG A 53 12.57 -8.56 8.75
CA ARG A 53 13.02 -9.96 8.83
C ARG A 53 12.07 -10.90 8.08
N ALA A 54 10.76 -10.67 8.16
CA ALA A 54 9.76 -11.52 7.53
C ALA A 54 9.38 -11.06 6.12
N TRP A 55 9.34 -9.74 5.87
CA TRP A 55 8.74 -9.16 4.67
C TRP A 55 9.69 -8.32 3.81
N LYS A 56 10.95 -8.15 4.19
CA LYS A 56 11.97 -7.31 3.52
C LYS A 56 11.68 -5.80 3.55
N SER A 57 10.46 -5.37 3.29
CA SER A 57 10.09 -3.95 3.25
C SER A 57 8.59 -3.73 3.45
N ARG A 58 8.24 -2.50 3.79
CA ARG A 58 6.86 -1.99 3.87
C ARG A 58 6.09 -2.17 2.55
N TRP A 59 6.75 -1.85 1.43
CA TRP A 59 6.19 -2.06 0.10
C TRP A 59 5.78 -3.53 -0.12
N SER A 60 6.63 -4.48 0.28
CA SER A 60 6.34 -5.91 0.11
C SER A 60 5.07 -6.35 0.84
N VAL A 61 4.79 -5.78 2.01
CA VAL A 61 3.56 -6.05 2.77
C VAL A 61 2.33 -5.46 2.08
N LEU A 62 2.39 -4.18 1.67
CA LEU A 62 1.28 -3.55 0.96
C LEU A 62 1.00 -4.23 -0.38
N HIS A 63 2.06 -4.59 -1.11
CA HIS A 63 1.96 -5.33 -2.35
C HIS A 63 1.32 -6.71 -2.14
N ARG A 64 1.65 -7.41 -1.04
CA ARG A 64 0.99 -8.67 -0.69
C ARG A 64 -0.49 -8.47 -0.38
N LEU A 65 -0.84 -7.47 0.43
CA LEU A 65 -2.24 -7.13 0.73
C LEU A 65 -3.04 -6.80 -0.55
N GLN A 66 -2.45 -6.07 -1.50
CA GLN A 66 -3.07 -5.78 -2.79
C GLN A 66 -3.33 -7.06 -3.60
N ASN A 67 -2.37 -7.99 -3.63
CA ASN A 67 -2.52 -9.26 -4.32
C ASN A 67 -3.59 -10.13 -3.66
N LEU A 68 -3.65 -10.16 -2.33
CA LEU A 68 -4.72 -10.85 -1.58
C LEU A 68 -6.10 -10.24 -1.85
N ARG A 69 -6.19 -8.91 -1.96
CA ARG A 69 -7.43 -8.21 -2.35
C ARG A 69 -7.88 -8.61 -3.76
N LYS A 70 -6.97 -8.63 -4.73
CA LYS A 70 -7.25 -9.05 -6.12
C LYS A 70 -7.69 -10.52 -6.19
N ALA A 71 -7.13 -11.37 -5.34
CA ALA A 71 -7.51 -12.77 -5.21
C ALA A 71 -8.81 -12.99 -4.39
N SER A 72 -9.49 -11.93 -3.94
CA SER A 72 -10.67 -12.00 -3.06
C SER A 72 -10.43 -12.71 -1.72
N LYS A 73 -9.16 -12.78 -1.28
CA LYS A 73 -8.74 -13.36 0.02
C LYS A 73 -8.61 -12.32 1.13
N LEU A 74 -8.66 -11.03 0.81
CA LEU A 74 -8.63 -9.95 1.79
C LEU A 74 -10.06 -9.48 2.10
N PRO A 75 -10.50 -9.52 3.37
CA PRO A 75 -11.83 -9.02 3.74
C PRO A 75 -11.95 -7.50 3.50
N LYS A 76 -13.13 -7.06 3.11
CA LYS A 76 -13.45 -5.63 2.98
C LYS A 76 -13.67 -5.05 4.38
N LEU A 77 -12.81 -4.12 4.78
CA LEU A 77 -12.94 -3.40 6.05
C LEU A 77 -13.70 -2.09 5.83
N GLY A 78 -14.54 -1.72 6.79
CA GLY A 78 -15.57 -0.68 6.62
C GLY A 78 -15.16 0.75 7.00
N ARG A 79 -13.95 0.99 7.51
CA ARG A 79 -13.57 2.32 8.00
C ARG A 79 -12.37 2.90 7.25
N ALA A 80 -12.63 3.89 6.42
CA ALA A 80 -11.63 4.93 6.15
C ALA A 80 -11.69 5.90 7.33
N ALA A 81 -10.60 6.02 8.09
CA ALA A 81 -10.59 6.81 9.31
C ALA A 81 -10.31 8.30 9.04
N SER A 82 -9.70 8.61 7.88
CA SER A 82 -9.21 9.95 7.59
C SER A 82 -10.23 10.87 6.91
N THR A 83 -10.25 12.14 7.32
CA THR A 83 -11.03 13.22 6.70
C THR A 83 -10.71 13.34 5.21
N PRO A 84 -11.70 13.44 4.31
CA PRO A 84 -11.45 13.66 2.89
C PRO A 84 -10.70 14.98 2.64
N ILE A 85 -9.60 14.92 1.90
CA ILE A 85 -8.87 16.11 1.48
C ILE A 85 -9.58 16.69 0.26
N LYS A 86 -9.99 17.96 0.36
CA LYS A 86 -10.58 18.68 -0.76
C LYS A 86 -9.47 19.24 -1.64
N VAL A 87 -9.49 18.87 -2.90
CA VAL A 87 -8.61 19.38 -3.97
C VAL A 87 -9.46 19.88 -5.12
N THR A 88 -8.95 20.86 -5.87
CA THR A 88 -9.57 21.36 -7.09
C THR A 88 -9.29 20.40 -8.26
N VAL A 89 -10.01 20.58 -9.38
CA VAL A 89 -9.78 19.79 -10.60
C VAL A 89 -8.36 20.01 -11.15
N ASP A 90 -7.85 21.24 -11.07
CA ASP A 90 -6.49 21.57 -11.52
C ASP A 90 -5.43 20.85 -10.65
N GLU A 91 -5.64 20.81 -9.34
CA GLU A 91 -4.76 20.07 -8.43
C GLU A 91 -4.82 18.55 -8.68
N GLU A 92 -6.00 17.99 -8.94
CA GLU A 92 -6.15 16.58 -9.34
C GLU A 92 -5.39 16.29 -10.64
N GLY A 93 -5.44 17.20 -11.62
CA GLY A 93 -4.70 17.11 -12.87
C GLY A 93 -3.19 17.13 -12.68
N ILE A 94 -2.66 18.06 -11.86
CA ILE A 94 -1.24 18.14 -11.53
C ILE A 94 -0.77 16.85 -10.86
N LEU A 95 -1.53 16.34 -9.89
CA LEU A 95 -1.15 15.11 -9.19
C LEU A 95 -1.14 13.90 -10.12
N ALA A 96 -2.14 13.79 -11.00
CA ALA A 96 -2.19 12.72 -12.00
C ALA A 96 -0.98 12.76 -12.96
N GLU A 97 -0.61 13.95 -13.44
CA GLU A 97 0.57 14.15 -14.30
C GLU A 97 1.85 13.67 -13.62
N LEU A 98 2.07 14.08 -12.36
CA LEU A 98 3.27 13.71 -11.60
C LEU A 98 3.37 12.20 -11.37
N VAL A 99 2.25 11.54 -11.06
CA VAL A 99 2.22 10.07 -10.90
C VAL A 99 2.50 9.38 -12.24
N ILE A 100 1.89 9.84 -13.32
CA ILE A 100 2.12 9.29 -14.67
C ILE A 100 3.58 9.47 -15.08
N GLN A 101 4.20 10.61 -14.79
CA GLN A 101 5.62 10.82 -15.06
C GLN A 101 6.52 9.86 -14.25
N ALA A 102 6.15 9.58 -12.99
CA ALA A 102 6.98 8.76 -12.10
C ALA A 102 6.89 7.25 -12.39
N VAL A 103 5.73 6.75 -12.84
CA VAL A 103 5.49 5.29 -13.03
C VAL A 103 4.82 4.90 -14.34
N GLY A 104 4.58 5.84 -15.26
CA GLY A 104 4.03 5.62 -16.58
C GLY A 104 2.50 5.71 -16.65
N THR A 105 1.78 5.15 -15.67
CA THR A 105 0.30 5.20 -15.64
C THR A 105 -0.26 5.27 -14.22
N LEU A 106 -1.46 5.82 -14.04
CA LEU A 106 -2.19 5.74 -12.76
C LEU A 106 -2.46 4.29 -12.32
N GLY A 107 -2.59 3.36 -13.28
CA GLY A 107 -2.72 1.93 -13.00
C GLY A 107 -1.51 1.34 -12.25
N GLN A 108 -0.34 1.94 -12.41
CA GLN A 108 0.93 1.50 -11.82
C GLN A 108 1.31 2.23 -10.53
N ARG A 109 0.45 3.13 -10.02
CA ARG A 109 0.65 3.92 -8.79
C ARG A 109 1.10 3.11 -7.57
N ASP A 110 0.69 1.84 -7.44
CA ASP A 110 1.06 0.98 -6.32
C ASP A 110 2.58 0.74 -6.22
N GLN A 111 3.34 1.01 -7.30
CA GLN A 111 4.80 0.99 -7.31
C GLN A 111 5.45 2.18 -6.58
N LEU A 112 4.68 3.24 -6.28
CA LEU A 112 5.18 4.43 -5.59
C LEU A 112 5.17 4.30 -4.06
N LEU A 113 4.46 3.31 -3.50
CA LEU A 113 4.36 3.13 -2.06
C LEU A 113 5.75 2.89 -1.44
N TYR A 114 6.17 3.82 -0.57
CA TYR A 114 7.49 3.85 0.07
C TYR A 114 8.68 3.90 -0.89
N ASP A 115 8.47 4.36 -2.12
CA ASP A 115 9.52 4.59 -3.11
C ASP A 115 9.98 6.05 -3.06
N PRO A 116 11.29 6.36 -3.15
CA PRO A 116 11.79 7.74 -3.17
C PRO A 116 11.19 8.62 -4.26
N ARG A 117 10.72 8.03 -5.37
CA ARG A 117 10.01 8.77 -6.42
C ARG A 117 8.70 9.35 -5.91
N PHE A 118 8.04 8.71 -4.95
CA PHE A 118 6.83 9.26 -4.35
C PHE A 118 7.11 10.46 -3.47
N ASP A 119 8.23 10.46 -2.74
CA ASP A 119 8.66 11.63 -1.97
C ASP A 119 8.87 12.83 -2.91
N ALA A 120 9.46 12.60 -4.08
CA ALA A 120 9.60 13.63 -5.12
C ALA A 120 8.24 14.11 -5.68
N VAL A 121 7.26 13.20 -5.84
CA VAL A 121 5.88 13.56 -6.23
C VAL A 121 5.25 14.45 -5.17
N VAL A 122 5.32 14.09 -3.88
CA VAL A 122 4.76 14.86 -2.77
C VAL A 122 5.39 16.25 -2.72
N GLN A 123 6.73 16.34 -2.77
CA GLN A 123 7.45 17.61 -2.75
C GLN A 123 7.07 18.50 -3.94
N THR A 124 7.03 17.94 -5.15
CA THR A 124 6.69 18.70 -6.36
C THR A 124 5.23 19.15 -6.36
N PHE A 125 4.32 18.30 -5.90
CA PHE A 125 2.90 18.63 -5.78
C PHE A 125 2.69 19.80 -4.81
N ASN A 126 3.27 19.72 -3.61
CA ASN A 126 3.21 20.79 -2.61
C ASN A 126 3.79 22.10 -3.16
N ALA A 127 4.95 22.04 -3.83
CA ALA A 127 5.57 23.23 -4.44
C ALA A 127 4.72 23.87 -5.54
N ARG A 128 4.03 23.08 -6.38
CA ARG A 128 3.20 23.60 -7.48
C ARG A 128 1.85 24.14 -7.01
N THR A 129 1.31 23.62 -5.92
CA THR A 129 -0.06 23.93 -5.44
C THR A 129 -0.09 24.86 -4.22
N GLY A 130 1.06 25.09 -3.58
CA GLY A 130 1.15 25.80 -2.31
C GLY A 130 0.59 25.00 -1.13
N ARG A 131 0.34 23.69 -1.30
CA ARG A 131 -0.10 22.79 -0.25
C ARG A 131 1.07 22.36 0.64
N ASN A 132 0.74 21.77 1.78
CA ASN A 132 1.69 21.09 2.66
C ASN A 132 1.09 19.73 3.07
N LEU A 133 0.90 18.85 2.10
CA LEU A 133 0.39 17.50 2.33
C LEU A 133 1.52 16.55 2.72
N GLU A 134 1.21 15.68 3.67
CA GLU A 134 2.07 14.55 4.04
C GLU A 134 1.95 13.41 3.00
N PRO A 135 2.89 12.44 3.00
CA PRO A 135 2.83 11.28 2.10
C PRO A 135 1.52 10.48 2.20
N HIS A 136 0.99 10.31 3.42
CA HIS A 136 -0.30 9.65 3.63
C HIS A 136 -1.44 10.37 2.89
N ASP A 137 -1.51 11.69 3.04
CA ASP A 137 -2.55 12.52 2.45
C ASP A 137 -2.49 12.51 0.93
N THR A 138 -1.27 12.64 0.40
CA THR A 138 -1.02 12.58 -1.05
C THR A 138 -1.39 11.19 -1.60
N TRP A 139 -1.05 10.11 -0.89
CA TRP A 139 -1.39 8.76 -1.31
C TRP A 139 -2.90 8.55 -1.40
N ARG A 140 -3.67 9.07 -0.45
CA ARG A 140 -5.14 8.97 -0.48
C ARG A 140 -5.74 9.69 -1.68
N LEU A 141 -5.17 10.82 -2.09
CA LEU A 141 -5.57 11.51 -3.31
C LEU A 141 -5.27 10.64 -4.54
N VAL A 142 -4.05 10.10 -4.65
CA VAL A 142 -3.66 9.19 -5.73
C VAL A 142 -4.56 7.95 -5.82
N ALA A 143 -4.90 7.35 -4.67
CA ALA A 143 -5.78 6.19 -4.59
C ALA A 143 -7.22 6.51 -5.03
N LYS A 144 -7.68 7.76 -4.86
CA LYS A 144 -8.99 8.24 -5.35
C LYS A 144 -8.98 8.47 -6.85
N LEU A 145 -7.90 9.04 -7.42
CA LEU A 145 -7.78 9.35 -8.84
C LEU A 145 -7.81 8.12 -9.76
N ALA A 146 -7.49 6.95 -9.22
CA ALA A 146 -7.45 5.70 -9.97
C ALA A 146 -8.73 4.86 -9.84
N LYS A 147 -9.80 5.41 -9.28
CA LYS A 147 -11.14 4.79 -9.20
C LYS A 147 -12.02 5.30 -10.33
#